data_AF-A0A2I0F642-F1
#
_entry.id   AF-A0A2I0F642-F1
#
_cell.length_a   1.000
_cell.length_b   1.000
_cell.length_c   1.000
_cell.angle_alpha   90.00
_cell.angle_beta   90.00
_cell.angle_gamma   90.00
#
_symmetry.space_group_name_H-M   'P 1'
#
loop_
_entity.id
_entity.type
_entity.pdbx_description
1 polymer ?
#
loop_
_entity_poly.entity_id
_entity_poly.type
_entity_poly.pdbx_seq_one_letter_code
_entity_poly.pdbx_strand_id
1 'polypeptide(L)'
;MISLADSFTLIIDTEYVEKVSVPAQFRYFFTYTITITNPLSQPVSLASIQLLLTDGDGTVSELHNPFQNNDYVISSLQDFCYSNDIITHSPLSIVQGKIELQLNASESVVITIEPFRLATPNLLH
;
A
#
# COMPACT_ATOMS: atom_id res chain seq x y z
N MET A 1 4.14 24.73 -8.35
CA MET A 1 5.38 24.18 -7.73
C MET A 1 5.03 22.75 -7.38
N ILE A 2 5.72 21.76 -7.96
CA ILE A 2 5.47 20.34 -7.69
C ILE A 2 6.04 20.03 -6.31
N SER A 3 5.30 19.32 -5.45
CA SER A 3 5.82 18.95 -4.13
C SER A 3 6.85 17.83 -4.26
N LEU A 4 7.77 17.70 -3.29
CA LEU A 4 8.77 16.62 -3.33
C LEU A 4 8.11 15.23 -3.32
N ALA A 5 6.96 15.09 -2.66
CA ALA A 5 6.18 13.85 -2.63
C ALA A 5 5.73 13.43 -4.04
N ASP A 6 5.30 14.38 -4.87
CA ASP A 6 4.83 14.12 -6.24
C ASP A 6 5.95 13.65 -7.19
N SER A 7 7.22 13.79 -6.79
CA SER A 7 8.35 13.28 -7.58
C SER A 7 8.52 11.77 -7.44
N PHE A 8 8.05 11.18 -6.35
CA PHE A 8 8.08 9.73 -6.15
C PHE A 8 6.97 9.08 -6.97
N THR A 9 7.29 7.97 -7.62
CA THR A 9 6.30 7.18 -8.33
C THR A 9 5.81 6.07 -7.42
N LEU A 10 4.48 5.90 -7.34
CA LEU A 10 3.82 4.86 -6.58
C LEU A 10 2.98 4.01 -7.54
N ILE A 11 3.22 2.70 -7.55
CA ILE A 11 2.45 1.73 -8.32
C ILE A 11 1.87 0.72 -7.34
N ILE A 12 0.60 0.37 -7.54
CA ILE A 12 -0.14 -0.56 -6.70
C ILE A 12 -0.78 -1.61 -7.58
N ASP A 13 -0.40 -2.85 -7.36
CA ASP A 13 -1.00 -4.02 -7.97
C ASP A 13 -1.80 -4.79 -6.92
N THR A 14 -2.93 -5.36 -7.32
CA THR A 14 -3.79 -6.15 -6.43
C THR A 14 -4.26 -7.40 -7.14
N GLU A 15 -4.41 -8.48 -6.39
CA GLU A 15 -4.87 -9.76 -6.92
C GLU A 15 -5.87 -10.41 -5.96
N TYR A 16 -6.95 -10.97 -6.50
CA TYR A 16 -7.87 -11.82 -5.75
C TYR A 16 -7.40 -13.27 -5.77
N VAL A 17 -7.22 -13.88 -4.59
CA VAL A 17 -6.72 -15.25 -4.46
C VAL A 17 -7.88 -16.21 -4.23
N GLU A 18 -8.50 -16.67 -5.32
CA GLU A 18 -9.67 -17.57 -5.30
C GLU A 18 -9.39 -18.86 -4.51
N LYS A 19 -8.21 -19.44 -4.69
CA LYS A 19 -7.82 -20.75 -4.11
C LYS A 19 -7.96 -20.83 -2.58
N VAL A 20 -7.73 -19.72 -1.88
CA VAL A 20 -7.79 -19.66 -0.40
C VAL A 20 -8.97 -18.84 0.11
N SER A 21 -9.75 -18.27 -0.80
CA SER A 21 -10.97 -17.55 -0.47
C SER A 21 -12.13 -18.49 -0.18
N VAL A 22 -13.00 -18.06 0.73
CA VAL A 22 -14.23 -18.79 1.08
C VAL A 22 -15.40 -17.80 1.07
N PRO A 23 -15.94 -17.43 -0.11
CA PRO A 23 -17.01 -16.44 -0.24
C PRO A 23 -18.26 -16.79 0.58
N ALA A 24 -18.60 -18.08 0.70
CA ALA A 24 -19.71 -18.56 1.52
C ALA A 24 -19.56 -18.25 3.03
N GLN A 25 -18.36 -17.89 3.48
CA GLN A 25 -18.06 -17.49 4.86
C GLN A 25 -17.69 -16.01 4.96
N PHE A 26 -17.92 -15.19 3.92
CA PHE A 26 -17.49 -13.79 3.88
C PHE A 26 -15.99 -13.63 4.17
N ARG A 27 -15.17 -14.45 3.50
CA ARG A 27 -13.71 -14.40 3.59
C ARG A 27 -13.13 -14.32 2.20
N TYR A 28 -12.67 -13.14 1.83
CA TYR A 28 -12.04 -12.87 0.53
C TYR A 28 -10.57 -12.57 0.78
N PHE A 29 -9.69 -13.33 0.13
CA PHE A 29 -8.25 -13.14 0.23
C PHE A 29 -7.78 -12.36 -0.99
N PHE A 30 -7.00 -11.32 -0.72
CA PHE A 30 -6.31 -10.56 -1.73
C PHE A 30 -4.82 -10.50 -1.40
N THR A 31 -4.01 -10.27 -2.43
CA THR A 31 -2.66 -9.76 -2.27
C THR A 31 -2.62 -8.33 -2.79
N TYR A 32 -1.71 -7.52 -2.25
CA TYR A 32 -1.37 -6.24 -2.84
C TYR A 32 0.15 -6.09 -2.88
N THR A 33 0.64 -5.46 -3.93
CA THR A 33 2.05 -5.09 -4.10
C THR A 33 2.14 -3.57 -4.23
N ILE A 34 2.96 -2.96 -3.38
CA ILE A 34 3.29 -1.54 -3.45
C ILE A 34 4.71 -1.41 -3.97
N THR A 35 4.88 -0.66 -5.05
CA THR A 35 6.18 -0.28 -5.62
C THR A 35 6.37 1.22 -5.50
N ILE A 36 7.50 1.63 -4.93
CA ILE A 36 7.90 3.03 -4.75
C ILE A 36 9.21 3.25 -5.49
N THR A 37 9.24 4.19 -6.43
CA THR A 37 10.45 4.61 -7.13
C THR A 37 11.03 5.86 -6.49
N ASN A 38 12.28 5.79 -6.05
CA ASN A 38 13.02 6.94 -5.54
C ASN A 38 13.65 7.73 -6.71
N PRO A 39 13.17 8.95 -7.03
CA PRO A 39 13.70 9.76 -8.13
C PRO A 39 14.99 10.51 -7.75
N LEU A 40 15.37 10.48 -6.48
CA LEU A 40 16.45 11.32 -5.96
C LEU A 40 17.82 10.72 -6.25
N SER A 41 18.82 11.59 -6.33
CA SER A 41 20.24 11.21 -6.43
C SER A 41 20.85 10.78 -5.07
N GLN A 42 20.01 10.49 -4.07
CA GLN A 42 20.40 10.08 -2.73
C GLN A 42 19.46 8.97 -2.22
N PRO A 43 19.93 8.07 -1.33
CA PRO A 43 19.07 7.08 -0.71
C PRO A 43 18.06 7.73 0.25
N VAL A 44 16.93 7.06 0.45
CA VAL A 44 15.90 7.43 1.43
C VAL A 44 15.51 6.22 2.26
N SER A 45 15.16 6.41 3.53
CA SER A 45 14.71 5.32 4.40
C SER A 45 13.19 5.29 4.50
N LEU A 46 12.59 4.11 4.45
CA LEU A 46 11.19 3.91 4.73
C LEU A 46 10.96 4.00 6.24
N ALA A 47 10.29 5.06 6.68
CA ALA A 47 10.00 5.27 8.10
C ALA A 47 8.69 4.61 8.53
N SER A 48 7.62 4.75 7.75
CA SER A 48 6.36 4.09 8.07
C SER A 48 5.48 3.88 6.85
N ILE A 49 4.62 2.86 6.91
CA ILE A 49 3.49 2.68 5.99
C ILE A 49 2.24 2.53 6.85
N GLN A 50 1.26 3.41 6.64
CA GLN A 50 -0.01 3.37 7.35
C GLN A 50 -1.11 3.18 6.32
N LEU A 51 -1.86 2.09 6.46
CA LEU A 51 -2.93 1.72 5.55
C LEU A 51 -4.25 1.58 6.32
N LEU A 52 -5.31 2.06 5.71
CA LEU A 52 -6.68 1.94 6.16
C LEU A 52 -7.47 1.15 5.13
N LEU A 53 -8.10 0.06 5.58
CA LEU A 53 -9.08 -0.70 4.82
C LEU A 53 -10.47 -0.18 5.17
N THR A 54 -11.26 0.13 4.14
CA THR A 54 -12.70 0.34 4.24
C THR A 54 -13.38 -0.85 3.59
N ASP A 55 -14.08 -1.66 4.37
CA ASP A 55 -14.83 -2.81 3.88
C ASP A 55 -16.13 -2.36 3.18
N GLY A 56 -16.79 -3.26 2.45
CA GLY A 56 -17.98 -2.95 1.63
C GLY A 56 -19.20 -2.48 2.43
N ASP A 57 -19.23 -2.73 3.75
CA ASP A 57 -20.24 -2.22 4.68
C ASP A 57 -19.91 -0.83 5.26
N GLY A 58 -18.75 -0.27 4.90
CA GLY A 58 -18.24 1.00 5.42
C GLY A 58 -17.42 0.89 6.70
N THR A 59 -17.20 -0.31 7.23
CA THR A 59 -16.32 -0.53 8.38
C THR A 59 -14.88 -0.17 8.01
N VAL A 60 -14.24 0.68 8.82
CA VAL A 60 -12.84 1.07 8.63
C VAL A 60 -11.96 0.36 9.65
N SER A 61 -10.87 -0.24 9.17
CA SER A 61 -9.85 -0.88 10.00
C SER A 61 -8.45 -0.49 9.56
N GLU A 62 -7.52 -0.40 10.52
CA GLU A 62 -6.10 -0.23 10.23
C GLU A 62 -5.52 -1.58 9.80
N LEU A 63 -4.79 -1.58 8.68
CA LEU A 63 -4.00 -2.73 8.30
C LEU A 63 -2.68 -2.67 9.05
N HIS A 64 -2.40 -3.72 9.80
CA HIS A 64 -1.17 -3.83 10.57
C HIS A 64 0.03 -3.73 9.63
N ASN A 65 0.85 -2.71 9.86
CA ASN A 65 2.06 -2.49 9.10
C ASN A 65 3.08 -3.61 9.40
N PRO A 66 3.59 -4.33 8.37
CA PRO A 66 4.67 -5.30 8.53
C PRO A 66 6.00 -4.65 8.93
N PHE A 67 6.17 -3.35 8.70
CA PHE A 67 7.42 -2.63 8.90
C PHE A 67 7.49 -2.05 10.31
N GLN A 68 8.10 -2.79 11.24
CA GLN A 68 8.23 -2.35 12.64
C GLN A 68 9.50 -1.56 12.96
N ASN A 69 10.52 -1.53 12.08
CA ASN A 69 11.87 -1.07 12.47
C ASN A 69 12.61 -0.11 11.51
N ASN A 70 11.95 0.63 10.61
CA ASN A 70 12.61 1.65 9.74
C ASN A 70 13.87 1.19 8.96
N ASP A 71 14.09 -0.12 8.80
CA ASP A 71 15.38 -0.67 8.32
C ASP A 71 15.50 -0.69 6.79
N TYR A 72 14.45 -0.32 6.06
CA TYR A 72 14.43 -0.42 4.62
C TYR A 72 14.92 0.87 3.98
N VAL A 73 16.03 0.76 3.24
CA VAL A 73 16.61 1.87 2.48
C VAL A 73 16.29 1.67 1.00
N ILE A 74 15.68 2.68 0.39
CA ILE A 74 15.46 2.78 -1.05
C ILE A 74 16.65 3.53 -1.64
N SER A 75 17.49 2.84 -2.40
CA SER A 75 18.66 3.44 -3.04
C SER A 75 18.27 4.58 -3.99
N SER A 76 19.22 5.45 -4.29
CA SER A 76 19.06 6.47 -5.33
C SER A 76 18.64 5.85 -6.67
N LEU A 77 17.63 6.44 -7.32
CA LEU A 77 17.14 6.03 -8.64
C LEU A 77 16.74 4.54 -8.71
N GLN A 78 16.30 3.97 -7.60
CA GLN A 78 15.86 2.58 -7.51
C GLN A 78 14.45 2.45 -6.93
N ASP A 79 13.90 1.26 -7.14
CA ASP A 79 12.58 0.88 -6.66
C ASP A 79 12.68 0.08 -5.37
N PHE A 80 11.68 0.27 -4.51
CA PHE A 80 11.36 -0.61 -3.41
C PHE A 80 10.01 -1.27 -3.68
N CYS A 81 9.96 -2.59 -3.55
CA CYS A 81 8.74 -3.37 -3.76
C CYS A 81 8.41 -4.17 -2.50
N TYR A 82 7.14 -4.15 -2.10
CA TYR A 82 6.63 -4.95 -1.00
C TYR A 82 5.28 -5.55 -1.34
N SER A 83 5.08 -6.82 -0.97
CA SER A 83 3.83 -7.54 -1.16
C SER A 83 3.29 -8.06 0.17
N ASN A 84 1.98 -7.97 0.38
CA ASN A 84 1.30 -8.54 1.54
C ASN A 84 -0.03 -9.19 1.17
N ASP A 85 -0.48 -10.06 2.06
CA ASP A 85 -1.81 -10.64 2.02
C ASP A 85 -2.78 -9.80 2.86
N ILE A 86 -4.03 -9.73 2.43
CA ILE A 86 -5.12 -9.08 3.15
C ILE A 86 -6.39 -9.92 3.05
N ILE A 87 -7.12 -10.01 4.15
CA ILE A 87 -8.42 -10.69 4.23
C ILE A 87 -9.50 -9.63 4.46
N THR A 88 -10.55 -9.66 3.65
CA THR A 88 -11.71 -8.78 3.78
C THR A 88 -12.99 -9.59 3.97
N HIS A 89 -14.03 -8.93 4.49
CA HIS A 89 -15.35 -9.53 4.66
C HIS A 89 -16.30 -9.25 3.49
N SER A 90 -15.95 -8.30 2.61
CA SER A 90 -16.71 -8.02 1.40
C SER A 90 -15.91 -8.35 0.12
N PRO A 91 -16.62 -8.68 -0.98
CA PRO A 91 -15.98 -8.92 -2.28
C PRO A 91 -15.44 -7.63 -2.94
N LEU A 92 -15.76 -6.47 -2.35
CA LEU A 92 -15.25 -5.16 -2.71
C LEU A 92 -14.88 -4.41 -1.43
N SER A 93 -13.63 -3.96 -1.35
CA SER A 93 -13.13 -3.10 -0.28
C SER A 93 -12.19 -2.05 -0.88
N ILE A 94 -11.95 -0.97 -0.14
CA ILE A 94 -11.07 0.13 -0.54
C ILE A 94 -9.90 0.19 0.44
N VAL A 95 -8.69 0.35 -0.07
CA VAL A 95 -7.51 0.61 0.76
C VAL A 95 -6.94 1.97 0.39
N GLN A 96 -6.54 2.72 1.40
CA GLN A 96 -5.89 4.03 1.26
C GLN A 96 -4.87 4.22 2.36
N GLY A 97 -4.01 5.23 2.26
CA GLY A 97 -3.04 5.45 3.32
C GLY A 97 -1.97 6.45 2.99
N LYS A 98 -0.82 6.29 3.64
CA LYS A 98 0.37 7.11 3.39
C LYS A 98 1.64 6.35 3.72
N ILE A 99 2.72 6.79 3.08
CA ILE A 99 4.08 6.32 3.29
C ILE A 99 4.92 7.49 3.76
N GLU A 100 5.63 7.31 4.86
CA GLU A 100 6.57 8.30 5.35
C GLU A 100 7.99 7.82 5.01
N LEU A 101 8.71 8.64 4.25
CA LEU A 101 10.11 8.43 3.91
C LEU A 101 10.96 9.46 4.65
N GLN A 102 12.10 9.02 5.14
CA GLN A 102 13.10 9.86 5.78
C GLN A 102 14.27 10.07 4.81
N LEU A 103 14.51 11.33 4.44
CA LEU A 103 15.60 11.71 3.54
C LEU A 103 16.92 11.85 4.30
N ASN A 104 16.84 12.41 5.51
CA ASN A 104 17.95 12.60 6.44
C ASN A 104 17.41 12.82 7.87
N ALA A 105 18.29 13.14 8.82
CA ALA A 105 17.91 13.30 10.23
C ALA A 105 16.86 14.39 10.49
N SER A 106 16.69 15.35 9.58
CA SER A 106 15.83 16.53 9.78
C SER A 106 14.71 16.66 8.75
N GLU A 107 14.70 15.80 7.73
CA GLU A 107 13.82 15.92 6.57
C GLU A 107 13.11 14.61 6.26
N SER A 108 11.79 14.71 6.09
CA SER A 108 10.92 13.61 5.68
C SER A 108 9.98 14.04 4.57
N VAL A 109 9.52 13.07 3.80
CA VAL A 109 8.47 13.22 2.80
C VAL A 109 7.33 12.26 3.13
N VAL A 110 6.11 12.72 2.90
CA VAL A 110 4.92 11.88 3.04
C VAL A 110 4.30 11.72 1.66
N ILE A 111 4.18 10.47 1.21
CA ILE A 111 3.54 10.10 -0.05
C ILE A 111 2.14 9.59 0.28
N THR A 112 1.12 10.20 -0.30
CA THR A 112 -0.25 9.72 -0.17
C THR A 112 -0.44 8.46 -1.02
N ILE A 113 -1.04 7.44 -0.44
CA ILE A 113 -1.57 6.30 -1.17
C ILE A 113 -3.02 6.61 -1.47
N GLU A 114 -3.28 7.00 -2.71
CA GLU A 114 -4.63 7.24 -3.19
C GLU A 114 -5.51 5.98 -3.06
N PRO A 115 -6.83 6.13 -2.83
CA PRO A 115 -7.72 4.99 -2.65
C PRO A 115 -7.67 4.03 -3.84
N PHE A 116 -7.35 2.77 -3.57
CA PHE A 116 -7.38 1.68 -4.54
C PHE A 116 -8.32 0.58 -4.08
N ARG A 117 -8.77 -0.24 -5.03
CA ARG A 117 -9.82 -1.24 -4.80
C ARG A 117 -9.23 -2.63 -4.66
N LEU A 118 -9.78 -3.39 -3.74
CA LEU A 118 -9.68 -4.85 -3.70
C LEU A 118 -11.02 -5.39 -4.17
N ALA A 119 -11.04 -6.04 -5.33
CA ALA A 119 -12.29 -6.49 -5.95
C ALA A 119 -12.14 -7.90 -6.54
N THR A 120 -13.12 -8.76 -6.28
CA THR A 120 -13.20 -10.04 -6.98
C THR A 120 -13.41 -9.84 -8.48
N PRO A 121 -12.95 -10.77 -9.34
CA PRO A 121 -13.20 -10.70 -10.78
C PRO A 121 -14.70 -10.57 -11.09
N ASN A 122 -15.04 -9.85 -12.16
CA ASN A 122 -16.41 -9.67 -12.68
C ASN A 122 -17.39 -8.86 -11.80
N LEU A 123 -16.91 -8.15 -10.78
CA LEU A 123 -17.78 -7.36 -9.90
C LEU A 123 -18.21 -5.99 -10.51
N LEU A 124 -17.59 -5.58 -11.62
CA LEU A 124 -17.91 -4.37 -12.36
C LEU A 124 -18.17 -4.74 -13.83
N HIS A 125 -19.32 -4.32 -14.36
CA HIS A 125 -19.66 -4.26 -15.79
C HIS A 125 -19.83 -2.81 -16.20
#